data_AF-A0A924DWV4-F1
#
_entry.id   AF-A0A924DWV4-F1
#
_cell.length_a   1.000
_cell.length_b   1.000
_cell.length_c   1.000
_cell.angle_alpha   90.00
_cell.angle_beta   90.00
_cell.angle_gamma   90.00
#
_symmetry.space_group_name_H-M   'P 1'
#
loop_
_entity.id
_entity.type
_entity.pdbx_description
1 polymer ?
#
loop_
_entity_poly.entity_id
_entity_poly.type
_entity_poly.pdbx_seq_one_letter_code
_entity_poly.pdbx_strand_id
1 'polypeptide(L)'
;MKVLFIGHNSENDTPITRLMGNLFPKVQMIGVAESTNLMDLMTVDGPFSFVVIAIDNKNITVSELYETINETLGQRPFIFIGSPNSVKSYITSEILQRP
;
A
#
# COMPACT_ATOMS: atom_id res chain seq x y z
N MET A 1 -5.14 -13.05 -8.02
CA MET A 1 -4.65 -12.66 -6.68
C MET A 1 -4.85 -11.16 -6.53
N LYS A 2 -5.48 -10.69 -5.45
CA LYS A 2 -5.73 -9.24 -5.27
C LYS A 2 -4.64 -8.60 -4.42
N VAL A 3 -4.21 -7.41 -4.82
CA VAL A 3 -3.21 -6.59 -4.13
C VAL A 3 -3.82 -5.24 -3.84
N LEU A 4 -3.71 -4.81 -2.59
CA LEU A 4 -4.13 -3.47 -2.20
C LEU A 4 -2.99 -2.51 -2.53
N PHE A 5 -3.26 -1.55 -3.41
CA PHE A 5 -2.30 -0.52 -3.79
C PHE A 5 -2.77 0.83 -3.23
N ILE A 6 -1.92 1.50 -2.47
CA ILE A 6 -2.21 2.80 -1.88
C ILE A 6 -1.27 3.81 -2.52
N GLY A 7 -1.84 4.63 -3.39
CA GLY A 7 -1.15 5.62 -4.22
C GLY A 7 -1.54 7.04 -3.84
N HIS A 8 -1.05 8.01 -4.60
CA HIS A 8 -1.36 9.42 -4.37
C HIS A 8 -1.50 10.21 -5.66
N ASN A 9 -0.59 10.00 -6.60
CA ASN A 9 -0.51 10.75 -7.84
C ASN A 9 -0.44 9.76 -9.00
N SER A 10 -1.39 9.88 -9.93
CA SER A 10 -1.44 9.11 -11.16
C SER A 10 -0.13 9.08 -11.94
N GLU A 11 0.70 10.13 -11.88
CA GLU A 11 2.01 10.14 -12.56
C GLU A 11 3.00 9.12 -11.97
N ASN A 12 3.03 8.96 -10.65
CA ASN A 12 3.92 8.01 -9.97
C ASN A 12 3.30 6.62 -9.87
N ASP A 13 1.98 6.55 -9.80
CA ASP A 13 1.23 5.30 -9.65
C ASP A 13 1.10 4.55 -10.98
N THR A 14 1.05 5.26 -12.11
CA THR A 14 0.91 4.65 -13.45
C THR A 14 2.08 3.73 -13.81
N PRO A 15 3.35 4.12 -13.61
CA PRO A 15 4.49 3.22 -13.85
C PRO A 15 4.43 1.95 -12.99
N ILE A 16 4.10 2.08 -11.70
CA ILE A 16 4.02 0.94 -10.75
C ILE A 16 2.91 -0.02 -11.18
N THR A 17 1.73 0.52 -11.48
CA THR A 17 0.57 -0.27 -11.90
C THR A 17 0.79 -0.99 -13.23
N ARG A 18 1.43 -0.33 -14.19
CA ARG A 18 1.81 -0.96 -15.47
C ARG A 18 2.85 -2.06 -15.27
N LEU A 19 3.89 -1.81 -14.47
CA LEU A 19 4.93 -2.80 -14.20
C LEU A 19 4.35 -4.06 -13.56
N MET A 20 3.48 -3.88 -12.56
CA MET A 20 2.80 -4.99 -11.88
C MET A 20 1.88 -5.77 -12.83
N GLY A 21 1.09 -5.09 -13.66
CA GLY A 21 0.22 -5.74 -14.64
C GLY A 21 1.00 -6.51 -15.72
N ASN A 22 2.15 -5.99 -16.17
CA ASN A 22 2.97 -6.60 -17.20
C ASN A 22 3.73 -7.83 -16.69
N LEU A 23 4.33 -7.74 -15.50
CA LEU A 23 5.14 -8.83 -14.93
C LEU A 23 4.29 -9.88 -14.23
N PHE A 24 3.14 -9.48 -13.68
CA PHE A 24 2.25 -10.34 -12.90
C PHE A 24 0.81 -10.25 -13.42
N PRO A 25 0.51 -10.77 -14.63
CA PRO A 25 -0.81 -10.61 -15.27
C PRO A 25 -1.97 -11.27 -14.51
N LYS A 26 -1.68 -12.15 -13.54
CA LYS A 26 -2.67 -12.79 -12.65
C LYS A 26 -2.93 -11.99 -11.35
N VAL A 27 -2.20 -10.90 -11.15
CA VAL A 27 -2.34 -9.98 -10.03
C VAL A 27 -3.28 -8.85 -10.44
N GLN A 28 -4.34 -8.68 -9.66
CA GLN A 28 -5.25 -7.55 -9.78
C GLN A 28 -4.89 -6.55 -8.69
N MET A 29 -4.43 -5.37 -9.10
CA MET A 29 -4.21 -4.28 -8.15
C MET A 29 -5.48 -3.45 -8.00
N ILE A 30 -5.90 -3.25 -6.76
CA ILE A 30 -7.00 -2.35 -6.40
C ILE A 30 -6.39 -1.11 -5.77
N GLY A 31 -6.54 0.03 -6.44
CA GLY A 31 -5.94 1.30 -6.05
C GLY A 31 -6.87 2.14 -5.16
N VAL A 32 -6.32 2.73 -4.11
CA VAL A 32 -6.96 3.83 -3.38
C VAL A 32 -6.03 5.04 -3.37
N ALA A 33 -6.56 6.22 -3.67
CA ALA A 33 -5.82 7.49 -3.65
C ALA A 33 -5.98 8.26 -2.33
N GLU A 34 -7.04 7.96 -1.56
CA GLU A 34 -7.36 8.61 -0.29
C GLU A 34 -7.78 7.58 0.77
N SER A 35 -7.41 7.83 2.03
CA SER A 35 -7.68 6.96 3.17
C SER A 35 -9.17 6.81 3.49
N THR A 36 -10.00 7.77 3.10
CA THR A 36 -11.46 7.81 3.32
C THR A 36 -12.20 6.63 2.70
N ASN A 37 -11.72 6.09 1.57
CA ASN A 37 -12.33 4.92 0.92
C ASN A 37 -11.64 3.59 1.28
N LEU A 38 -10.59 3.62 2.10
CA LEU A 38 -9.77 2.46 2.38
C LEU A 38 -10.54 1.38 3.16
N MET A 39 -11.32 1.77 4.16
CA MET A 39 -12.07 0.82 5.01
C MET A 39 -13.13 0.05 4.22
N ASP A 40 -13.89 0.75 3.38
CA ASP A 40 -14.90 0.12 2.51
C ASP A 40 -14.23 -0.85 1.53
N LEU A 41 -13.08 -0.48 0.99
CA LEU A 41 -12.34 -1.30 0.04
C LEU A 41 -11.74 -2.54 0.72
N MET A 42 -11.22 -2.40 1.95
CA MET A 42 -10.71 -3.52 2.74
C MET A 42 -11.79 -4.54 3.09
N THR A 43 -13.03 -4.10 3.31
CA THR A 43 -14.15 -4.95 3.73
C THR A 43 -14.91 -5.56 2.55
N VAL A 44 -15.08 -4.84 1.45
CA VAL A 44 -15.88 -5.28 0.28
C VAL A 44 -15.03 -6.01 -0.77
N ASP A 45 -13.82 -5.51 -1.02
CA ASP A 45 -12.96 -6.02 -2.10
C ASP A 45 -11.91 -7.04 -1.65
N GLY A 46 -11.80 -7.27 -0.35
CA GLY A 46 -10.95 -8.30 0.22
C GLY A 46 -11.32 -9.73 -0.21
N PRO A 47 -10.47 -10.73 0.06
CA PRO A 47 -9.19 -10.64 0.79
C PRO A 47 -8.01 -10.23 -0.11
N PHE A 48 -7.13 -9.39 0.43
CA PHE A 48 -5.86 -9.00 -0.21
C PHE A 48 -4.72 -9.89 0.25
N SER A 49 -3.84 -10.26 -0.70
CA SER A 49 -2.69 -11.14 -0.42
C SER A 49 -1.49 -10.38 0.14
N PHE A 50 -1.26 -9.16 -0.34
CA PHE A 50 -0.24 -8.25 0.18
C PHE A 50 -0.64 -6.80 -0.15
N VAL A 51 0.07 -5.87 0.49
CA VAL A 51 -0.21 -4.44 0.43
C VAL A 51 0.99 -3.71 -0.14
N VAL A 52 0.75 -2.79 -1.07
CA VAL A 52 1.76 -1.94 -1.68
C VAL A 52 1.42 -0.49 -1.36
N ILE A 53 2.37 0.25 -0.78
CA ILE A 53 2.18 1.64 -0.36
C ILE A 53 3.22 2.51 -1.04
N ALA A 54 2.77 3.48 -1.82
CA ALA A 54 3.60 4.57 -2.32
C ALA A 54 3.78 5.62 -1.22
N ILE A 55 4.96 5.63 -0.58
CA ILE A 55 5.24 6.45 0.62
C ILE A 55 5.70 7.87 0.30
N ASP A 56 5.82 8.24 -0.96
CA ASP A 56 6.11 9.63 -1.37
C ASP A 56 4.89 10.55 -1.23
N ASN A 57 3.79 10.05 -0.65
CA ASN A 57 2.60 10.81 -0.33
C ASN A 57 2.76 11.56 1.01
N LYS A 58 2.80 12.89 0.97
CA LYS A 58 2.86 13.73 2.18
C LYS A 58 1.54 13.80 2.96
N ASN A 59 0.43 13.40 2.35
CA ASN A 59 -0.90 13.48 2.94
C ASN A 59 -1.29 12.21 3.70
N ILE A 60 -0.41 11.21 3.78
CA ILE A 60 -0.66 9.95 4.46
C ILE A 60 0.42 9.72 5.52
N THR A 61 -0.02 9.49 6.75
CA THR A 61 0.85 8.98 7.81
C THR A 61 1.02 7.46 7.63
N VAL A 62 2.19 7.01 7.17
CA VAL A 62 2.43 5.59 6.84
C VAL A 62 2.24 4.67 8.04
N SER A 63 2.60 5.11 9.25
CA SER A 63 2.43 4.34 10.49
C SER A 63 0.95 4.09 10.81
N GLU A 64 0.14 5.14 10.83
CA GLU A 64 -1.31 5.04 11.09
C GLU A 64 -2.01 4.15 10.06
N LEU A 65 -1.60 4.28 8.79
CA LEU A 65 -2.09 3.47 7.70
C LEU A 65 -1.74 1.99 7.88
N TYR A 66 -0.48 1.70 8.24
CA TYR A 66 -0.01 0.35 8.50
C TYR A 66 -0.79 -0.31 9.65
N GLU A 67 -1.02 0.41 10.74
CA GLU A 67 -1.77 -0.11 11.89
C GLU A 67 -3.23 -0.40 11.50
N THR A 68 -3.90 0.56 10.86
CA THR A 68 -5.30 0.41 10.41
C THR A 68 -5.48 -0.82 9.51
N ILE A 69 -4.56 -1.02 8.56
CA ILE A 69 -4.62 -2.15 7.64
C ILE A 69 -4.39 -3.48 8.36
N ASN A 70 -3.42 -3.54 9.28
CA ASN A 70 -3.17 -4.76 10.05
C ASN A 70 -4.31 -5.11 11.00
N GLU A 71 -4.95 -4.12 11.63
CA GLU A 71 -6.13 -4.34 12.47
C GLU A 71 -7.31 -4.88 11.67
N THR A 72 -7.49 -4.40 10.43
CA THR A 72 -8.63 -4.77 9.58
C THR A 72 -8.42 -6.08 8.82
N LEU A 73 -7.26 -6.26 8.19
CA LEU A 73 -6.97 -7.40 7.32
C LEU A 73 -6.16 -8.51 8.02
N GLY A 74 -5.64 -8.24 9.22
CA GLY A 74 -4.61 -9.05 9.86
C GLY A 74 -3.23 -8.83 9.23
N GLN A 75 -2.22 -9.52 9.74
CA GLN A 75 -0.86 -9.44 9.20
C GLN A 75 -0.80 -9.85 7.73
N ARG A 76 -0.19 -8.99 6.91
CA ARG A 76 0.08 -9.23 5.49
C ARG A 76 1.48 -8.73 5.14
N PRO A 77 2.10 -9.24 4.06
CA PRO A 77 3.31 -8.64 3.53
C PRO A 77 3.04 -7.21 3.07
N PHE A 78 3.92 -6.28 3.44
CA PHE A 78 3.89 -4.89 2.98
C PHE A 78 5.10 -4.61 2.08
N ILE A 79 4.85 -3.89 0.98
CA ILE A 79 5.88 -3.38 0.08
C ILE A 79 5.77 -1.86 0.08
N PHE A 80 6.78 -1.19 0.61
CA PHE A 80 6.87 0.26 0.60
C PHE A 80 7.70 0.73 -0.59
N ILE A 81 7.15 1.64 -1.40
CA ILE A 81 7.80 2.17 -2.60
C ILE A 81 7.90 3.68 -2.43
N GLY A 82 9.12 4.22 -2.50
CA GLY A 82 9.33 5.67 -2.52
C GLY A 82 10.80 6.04 -2.60
N SER A 83 11.08 7.33 -2.52
CA SER A 83 12.46 7.83 -2.52
C SER A 83 13.26 7.32 -1.31
N PRO A 84 14.61 7.21 -1.40
CA PRO A 84 15.44 6.80 -0.27
C PRO A 84 15.26 7.68 0.97
N ASN A 85 14.94 8.97 0.78
CA ASN A 85 14.68 9.89 1.88
C ASN A 85 13.33 9.59 2.53
N SER A 86 12.28 9.37 1.73
CA SER A 86 10.95 9.01 2.22
C SER A 86 10.97 7.70 3.01
N VAL A 87 11.69 6.68 2.52
CA VAL A 87 11.85 5.41 3.23
C VAL A 87 12.46 5.65 4.62
N LYS A 88 13.55 6.43 4.70
CA LYS A 88 14.20 6.75 5.98
C LYS A 88 13.33 7.58 6.91
N SER A 89 12.48 8.44 6.38
CA SER A 89 11.63 9.34 7.16
C SER A 89 10.36 8.67 7.68
N TYR A 90 9.76 7.77 6.91
CA TYR A 90 8.43 7.22 7.19
C TYR A 90 8.42 5.77 7.67
N ILE A 91 9.48 5.00 7.39
CA ILE A 91 9.58 3.60 7.84
C ILE A 91 10.30 3.56 9.19
N THR A 92 9.52 3.44 10.27
CA THR A 92 10.04 3.34 11.63
C THR A 92 10.53 1.93 11.95
N SER A 93 11.36 1.81 12.98
CA SER A 93 11.82 0.51 13.50
C SER A 93 10.66 -0.41 13.89
N GLU A 94 9.53 0.14 14.33
CA GLU A 94 8.34 -0.63 14.73
C GLU A 94 7.71 -1.34 13.53
N ILE A 95 7.65 -0.69 12.36
CA ILE A 95 7.17 -1.30 11.11
C ILE A 95 8.10 -2.43 10.67
N LEU A 96 9.41 -2.29 10.92
CA LEU A 96 10.41 -3.29 10.52
C LEU A 96 10.54 -4.47 11.48
N GLN A 97 10.22 -4.28 12.76
CA GLN A 97 10.45 -5.28 13.82
C GLN A 97 9.18 -6.03 14.24
N ARG A 98 7.99 -5.60 13.79
CA ARG A 98 6.77 -6.39 13.98
C ARG A 98 6.83 -7.64 13.10
N PRO A 99 6.68 -8.86 13.68
CA PRO A 99 6.79 -10.12 12.95
C PRO A 99 5.71 -10.29 11.89
#